data_AF-A0A4Y8SMB0-F1
#
_entry.id   AF-A0A4Y8SMB0-F1
#
_cell.length_a   1.000
_cell.length_b   1.000
_cell.length_c   1.000
_cell.angle_alpha   90.00
_cell.angle_beta   90.00
_cell.angle_gamma   90.00
#
_symmetry.space_group_name_H-M   'P 1'
#
loop_
_entity.id
_entity.type
_entity.pdbx_description
1 polymer ?
#
loop_
_entity_poly.entity_id
_entity_poly.type
_entity_poly.pdbx_seq_one_letter_code
_entity_poly.pdbx_strand_id
1 'polypeptide(L)'
;MKKFFISAVALFFCFTCFAQSNLVSYDDLSYLLHNNINRADTFFTSKGYTLAEKNLKKNTRKYTLAIPGGTYSNVSLRVDGRRLFIEIETNELQQYNLIYNSIADYLNKTTSTADIQAYTVKDLGSIYVMVNDAVPYNPLRRVYDIQIVSDKAITAYN
;
A
#
# COMPACT_ATOMS: atom_id res chain seq x y z
N MET A 1 41.09 -14.84 -24.01
CA MET A 1 40.81 -13.83 -22.96
C MET A 1 39.49 -13.05 -23.11
N LYS A 2 38.78 -13.09 -24.26
CA LYS A 2 37.47 -12.41 -24.41
C LYS A 2 36.27 -13.13 -23.75
N LYS A 3 36.36 -14.45 -23.53
CA LYS A 3 35.26 -15.27 -22.96
C LYS A 3 35.05 -15.06 -21.45
N PHE A 4 36.10 -14.70 -20.71
CA PHE A 4 35.99 -14.44 -19.25
C PHE A 4 35.31 -13.11 -18.93
N PHE A 5 35.41 -12.12 -19.82
CA PHE A 5 34.75 -10.83 -19.64
C PHE A 5 33.23 -10.92 -19.73
N ILE A 6 32.70 -11.80 -20.60
CA ILE A 6 31.25 -11.98 -20.78
C ILE A 6 30.64 -12.67 -19.55
N SER A 7 31.35 -13.65 -18.97
CA SER A 7 30.90 -14.35 -17.75
C SER A 7 30.85 -13.42 -16.53
N ALA A 8 31.79 -12.49 -16.41
CA ALA A 8 31.83 -11.53 -15.31
C ALA A 8 30.71 -10.48 -15.41
N VAL A 9 30.34 -10.07 -16.64
CA VAL A 9 29.22 -9.14 -16.87
C VAL A 9 27.88 -9.82 -16.60
N ALA A 10 27.70 -11.09 -16.98
CA ALA A 10 26.46 -11.84 -16.71
C ALA A 10 26.20 -12.07 -15.21
N LEU A 11 27.26 -12.22 -14.39
CA LEU A 11 27.16 -12.35 -12.94
C LEU A 11 26.70 -11.04 -12.26
N PHE A 12 27.04 -9.88 -12.82
CA PHE A 12 26.59 -8.58 -12.29
C PHE A 12 25.12 -8.28 -12.61
N PHE A 13 24.59 -8.75 -13.73
CA PHE A 13 23.17 -8.56 -14.08
C PHE A 13 22.20 -9.38 -13.22
N CYS A 14 22.66 -10.45 -12.56
CA CYS A 14 21.80 -11.23 -11.64
C CYS A 14 21.54 -10.52 -10.30
N PHE A 15 22.36 -9.54 -9.90
CA PHE A 15 22.19 -8.83 -8.64
C PHE A 15 21.40 -7.51 -8.76
N THR A 16 21.11 -7.05 -9.98
CA THR A 16 20.34 -5.81 -10.21
C THR A 16 18.84 -6.03 -10.35
N CYS A 17 18.36 -7.27 -10.29
CA CYS A 17 16.93 -7.56 -10.20
C CYS A 17 16.49 -7.48 -8.72
N PHE A 18 15.43 -6.73 -8.47
CA PHE A 18 14.74 -6.56 -7.17
C PHE A 18 15.25 -5.45 -6.24
N ALA A 19 15.41 -4.23 -6.75
CA ALA A 19 15.02 -3.07 -5.95
C ALA A 19 13.50 -2.89 -6.04
N GLN A 20 12.72 -3.89 -5.61
CA GLN A 20 11.27 -3.71 -5.48
C GLN A 20 11.05 -2.77 -4.30
N SER A 21 10.38 -1.63 -4.53
CA SER A 21 10.06 -0.69 -3.45
C SER A 21 9.29 -1.43 -2.35
N ASN A 22 9.78 -1.28 -1.12
CA ASN A 22 9.12 -1.82 0.08
C ASN A 22 7.74 -1.18 0.30
N LEU A 23 7.41 -0.11 -0.40
CA LEU A 23 6.14 0.60 -0.29
C LEU A 23 5.02 -0.11 -1.06
N VAL A 24 3.77 0.18 -0.70
CA VAL A 24 2.57 -0.38 -1.36
C VAL A 24 2.23 0.46 -2.60
N SER A 25 2.21 -0.16 -3.77
CA SER A 25 1.79 0.48 -5.02
C SER A 25 0.30 0.26 -5.32
N TYR A 26 -0.21 0.89 -6.37
CA TYR A 26 -1.56 0.61 -6.87
C TYR A 26 -1.78 -0.86 -7.28
N ASP A 27 -0.81 -1.46 -7.97
CA ASP A 27 -0.92 -2.86 -8.41
C ASP A 27 -0.93 -3.83 -7.23
N ASP A 28 -0.20 -3.49 -6.16
CA ASP A 28 -0.22 -4.22 -4.91
C ASP A 28 -1.60 -4.18 -4.23
N LEU A 29 -2.26 -3.01 -4.24
CA LEU A 29 -3.63 -2.88 -3.73
C LEU A 29 -4.59 -3.75 -4.54
N SER A 30 -4.50 -3.69 -5.87
CA SER A 30 -5.30 -4.56 -6.74
C SER A 30 -5.06 -6.03 -6.42
N TYR A 31 -3.80 -6.46 -6.31
CA TYR A 31 -3.45 -7.83 -5.93
C TYR A 31 -4.08 -8.23 -4.58
N LEU A 32 -3.95 -7.41 -3.54
CA LEU A 32 -4.48 -7.70 -2.21
C LEU A 32 -6.00 -7.83 -2.21
N LEU A 33 -6.71 -6.91 -2.89
CA LEU A 33 -8.17 -6.93 -2.97
C LEU A 33 -8.70 -8.20 -3.65
N HIS A 34 -7.94 -8.76 -4.60
CA HIS A 34 -8.31 -10.00 -5.28
C HIS A 34 -7.87 -11.28 -4.54
N ASN A 35 -6.86 -11.22 -3.66
CA ASN A 35 -6.26 -12.41 -3.02
C ASN A 35 -6.58 -12.58 -1.52
N ASN A 36 -7.48 -11.74 -0.99
CA ASN A 36 -7.97 -11.76 0.39
C ASN A 36 -6.86 -11.56 1.44
N ILE A 37 -7.26 -11.50 2.71
CA ILE A 37 -6.36 -11.39 3.85
C ILE A 37 -5.43 -12.61 4.00
N ASN A 38 -5.76 -13.75 3.38
CA ASN A 38 -4.98 -14.98 3.50
C ASN A 38 -3.56 -14.85 2.92
N ARG A 39 -3.40 -14.11 1.82
CA ARG A 39 -2.08 -13.88 1.20
C ARG A 39 -1.33 -12.68 1.75
N ALA A 40 -1.97 -11.88 2.60
CA ALA A 40 -1.39 -10.65 3.15
C ALA A 40 -0.10 -10.89 3.94
N ASP A 41 -0.03 -11.94 4.77
CA ASP A 41 1.17 -12.19 5.61
C ASP A 41 2.42 -12.37 4.74
N THR A 42 2.36 -13.24 3.73
CA THR A 42 3.47 -13.48 2.81
C THR A 42 3.80 -12.24 1.99
N PHE A 43 2.78 -11.56 1.48
CA PHE A 43 2.94 -10.34 0.71
C PHE A 43 3.67 -9.24 1.51
N PHE A 44 3.18 -8.89 2.70
CA PHE A 44 3.76 -7.83 3.52
C PHE A 44 5.14 -8.20 4.06
N THR A 45 5.36 -9.46 4.45
CA THR A 45 6.68 -9.93 4.88
C THR A 45 7.71 -9.82 3.75
N SER A 46 7.32 -10.16 2.50
CA SER A 46 8.21 -10.03 1.34
C SER A 46 8.59 -8.58 1.00
N LYS A 47 7.74 -7.61 1.37
CA LYS A 47 8.01 -6.16 1.27
C LYS A 47 8.74 -5.59 2.48
N GLY A 48 9.09 -6.42 3.47
CA GLY A 48 9.82 -5.99 4.66
C GLY A 48 8.96 -5.36 5.75
N TYR A 49 7.63 -5.47 5.69
CA TYR A 49 6.76 -5.09 6.79
C TYR A 49 6.83 -6.14 7.91
N THR A 50 6.65 -5.68 9.13
CA THR A 50 6.49 -6.53 10.32
C THR A 50 5.02 -6.63 10.70
N LEU A 51 4.56 -7.80 11.14
CA LEU A 51 3.20 -8.00 11.63
C LEU A 51 3.09 -7.43 13.06
N ALA A 52 2.32 -6.36 13.24
CA ALA A 52 2.11 -5.69 14.52
C ALA A 52 0.92 -6.28 15.29
N GLU A 53 -0.18 -6.61 14.60
CA GLU A 53 -1.37 -7.19 15.22
C GLU A 53 -2.05 -8.20 14.28
N LYS A 54 -2.57 -9.30 14.83
CA LYS A 54 -3.39 -10.28 14.10
C LYS A 54 -4.54 -10.74 14.97
N ASN A 55 -5.77 -10.37 14.59
CA ASN A 55 -6.99 -10.77 15.28
C ASN A 55 -7.83 -11.68 14.39
N LEU A 56 -7.78 -12.98 14.68
CA LEU A 56 -8.52 -14.00 13.92
C LEU A 56 -10.04 -13.91 14.11
N LYS A 57 -10.51 -13.41 15.27
CA LYS A 57 -11.96 -13.30 15.54
C LYS A 57 -12.59 -12.15 14.76
N LYS A 58 -11.86 -11.04 14.62
CA LYS A 58 -12.32 -9.84 13.89
C LYS A 58 -11.87 -9.82 12.43
N ASN A 59 -11.12 -10.82 11.98
CA ASN A 59 -10.47 -10.86 10.67
C ASN A 59 -9.68 -9.58 10.35
N THR A 60 -8.92 -9.08 11.33
CA THR A 60 -8.06 -7.90 11.16
C THR A 60 -6.60 -8.26 11.27
N ARG A 61 -5.76 -7.54 10.52
CA ARG A 61 -4.30 -7.62 10.59
C ARG A 61 -3.71 -6.23 10.45
N LYS A 62 -2.64 -5.94 11.18
CA LYS A 62 -1.90 -4.69 11.09
C LYS A 62 -0.43 -4.97 10.81
N TYR A 63 0.13 -4.29 9.83
CA TYR A 63 1.51 -4.39 9.41
C TYR A 63 2.19 -3.03 9.52
N THR A 64 3.46 -3.02 9.90
CA THR A 64 4.25 -1.80 10.09
C THR A 64 5.58 -1.93 9.37
N LEU A 65 5.89 -0.94 8.54
CA LEU A 65 7.19 -0.71 7.95
C LEU A 65 7.78 0.55 8.58
N ALA A 66 8.83 0.38 9.38
CA ALA A 66 9.63 1.49 9.88
C ALA A 66 10.68 1.87 8.84
N ILE A 67 10.76 3.16 8.52
CA ILE A 67 11.65 3.72 7.50
C ILE A 67 12.64 4.68 8.21
N PRO A 68 13.92 4.77 7.78
CA PRO A 68 14.90 5.66 8.39
C PRO A 68 14.43 7.13 8.45
N GLY A 69 14.83 7.85 9.51
CA GLY A 69 14.41 9.24 9.72
C GLY A 69 13.10 9.40 10.51
N GLY A 70 12.59 8.30 11.07
CA GLY A 70 11.33 8.29 11.82
C GLY A 70 10.10 8.37 10.91
N THR A 71 10.23 7.92 9.68
CA THR A 71 9.10 7.73 8.77
C THR A 71 8.55 6.31 8.90
N TYR A 72 7.31 6.11 8.48
CA TYR A 72 6.63 4.84 8.58
C TYR A 72 5.54 4.69 7.52
N SER A 73 5.19 3.43 7.26
CA SER A 73 3.96 3.05 6.56
C SER A 73 3.29 1.94 7.37
N ASN A 74 2.10 2.22 7.87
CA ASN A 74 1.26 1.28 8.60
C ASN A 74 0.11 0.85 7.70
N VAL A 75 -0.09 -0.45 7.56
CA VAL A 75 -1.19 -1.01 6.76
C VAL A 75 -2.09 -1.85 7.64
N SER A 76 -3.35 -1.45 7.75
CA SER A 76 -4.39 -2.21 8.44
C SER A 76 -5.29 -2.88 7.41
N LEU A 77 -5.53 -4.17 7.59
CA LEU A 77 -6.46 -4.96 6.80
C LEU A 77 -7.62 -5.41 7.66
N ARG A 78 -8.82 -5.37 7.09
CA ARG A 78 -10.03 -5.96 7.67
C ARG A 78 -10.83 -6.67 6.59
N VAL A 79 -11.32 -7.86 6.89
CA VAL A 79 -12.29 -8.55 6.03
C VAL A 79 -13.67 -8.48 6.67
N ASP A 80 -14.65 -8.04 5.88
CA ASP A 80 -16.07 -8.13 6.23
C ASP A 80 -16.81 -8.86 5.11
N GLY A 81 -17.32 -10.06 5.42
CA GLY A 81 -17.85 -10.98 4.42
C GLY A 81 -16.81 -11.35 3.35
N ARG A 82 -17.04 -10.90 2.11
CA ARG A 82 -16.13 -11.12 0.95
C ARG A 82 -15.30 -9.90 0.58
N ARG A 83 -15.46 -8.79 1.30
CA ARG A 83 -14.78 -7.53 0.99
C ARG A 83 -13.58 -7.33 1.89
N LEU A 84 -12.48 -6.94 1.26
CA LEU A 84 -11.27 -6.51 1.94
C LEU A 84 -11.27 -4.98 2.03
N PHE A 85 -11.02 -4.49 3.23
CA PHE A 85 -10.79 -3.08 3.54
C PHE A 85 -9.32 -2.92 3.86
N ILE A 86 -8.70 -1.91 3.26
CA ILE A 86 -7.28 -1.60 3.44
C ILE A 86 -7.20 -0.16 3.92
N GLU A 87 -6.46 0.08 4.98
CA GLU A 87 -6.15 1.41 5.48
C GLU A 87 -4.62 1.57 5.52
N ILE A 88 -4.10 2.63 4.93
CA ILE A 88 -2.68 2.97 4.95
C ILE A 88 -2.54 4.29 5.68
N GLU A 89 -1.85 4.28 6.81
CA GLU A 89 -1.44 5.46 7.56
C GLU A 89 0.07 5.62 7.39
N THR A 90 0.51 6.74 6.83
CA THR A 90 1.93 6.94 6.52
C THR A 90 2.33 8.41 6.65
N ASN A 91 3.56 8.67 7.05
CA ASN A 91 4.19 9.99 6.91
C ASN A 91 5.29 9.99 5.83
N GLU A 92 5.34 8.95 5.00
CA GLU A 92 6.26 8.81 3.88
C GLU A 92 5.62 9.36 2.60
N LEU A 93 6.15 10.47 2.09
CA LEU A 93 5.60 11.14 0.90
C LEU A 93 5.66 10.22 -0.33
N GLN A 94 6.68 9.37 -0.44
CA GLN A 94 6.76 8.43 -1.56
C GLN A 94 5.60 7.42 -1.54
N GLN A 95 5.17 6.96 -0.36
CA GLN A 95 4.04 6.03 -0.21
C GLN A 95 2.73 6.68 -0.64
N TYR A 96 2.53 7.95 -0.26
CA TYR A 96 1.39 8.75 -0.72
C TYR A 96 1.41 8.90 -2.24
N ASN A 97 2.54 9.34 -2.82
CA ASN A 97 2.66 9.61 -4.25
C ASN A 97 2.43 8.36 -5.11
N LEU A 98 2.87 7.18 -4.65
CA LEU A 98 2.67 5.91 -5.35
C LEU A 98 1.20 5.57 -5.55
N ILE A 99 0.34 5.96 -4.61
CA ILE A 99 -1.10 5.72 -4.71
C ILE A 99 -1.77 6.89 -5.41
N TYR A 100 -1.52 8.12 -4.94
CA TYR A 100 -2.16 9.33 -5.45
C TYR A 100 -1.97 9.50 -6.96
N ASN A 101 -0.73 9.35 -7.46
CA ASN A 101 -0.46 9.54 -8.89
C ASN A 101 -1.17 8.51 -9.77
N SER A 102 -1.42 7.30 -9.26
CA SER A 102 -2.14 6.25 -9.98
C SER A 102 -3.65 6.46 -10.01
N ILE A 103 -4.19 7.28 -9.10
CA ILE A 103 -5.65 7.46 -8.93
C ILE A 103 -6.13 8.88 -9.23
N ALA A 104 -5.22 9.84 -9.48
CA ALA A 104 -5.53 11.26 -9.60
C ALA A 104 -6.63 11.58 -10.62
N ASP A 105 -6.67 10.87 -11.74
CA ASP A 105 -7.65 11.07 -12.82
C ASP A 105 -9.07 10.58 -12.46
N TYR A 106 -9.22 9.83 -11.36
CA TYR A 106 -10.48 9.22 -10.93
C TYR A 106 -11.19 10.01 -9.81
N LEU A 107 -10.84 11.29 -9.65
CA LEU A 107 -11.38 12.14 -8.59
C LEU A 107 -12.90 12.30 -8.74
N ASN A 108 -13.62 11.90 -7.69
CA ASN A 108 -15.06 12.10 -7.58
C ASN A 108 -15.34 13.39 -6.80
N LYS A 109 -15.54 14.48 -7.54
CA LYS A 109 -15.79 15.81 -6.96
C LYS A 109 -17.09 15.90 -6.16
N THR A 110 -18.05 15.02 -6.42
CA THR A 110 -19.36 15.04 -5.75
C THR A 110 -19.30 14.45 -4.35
N THR A 111 -18.43 13.46 -4.12
CA THR A 111 -18.25 12.81 -2.81
C THR A 111 -17.06 13.35 -2.02
N SER A 112 -16.18 14.12 -2.68
CA SER A 112 -15.06 14.78 -2.01
C SER A 112 -15.53 15.95 -1.16
N THR A 113 -14.89 16.14 -0.01
CA THR A 113 -15.09 17.29 0.90
C THR A 113 -13.78 18.08 1.00
N ALA A 114 -13.76 19.14 1.83
CA ALA A 114 -12.55 19.92 2.07
C ALA A 114 -11.39 19.07 2.64
N ASP A 115 -11.72 18.10 3.50
CA ASP A 115 -10.74 17.31 4.25
C ASP A 115 -10.53 15.90 3.66
N ILE A 116 -11.42 15.45 2.77
CA ILE A 116 -11.41 14.10 2.19
C ILE A 116 -11.51 14.18 0.67
N GLN A 117 -10.49 13.67 -0.02
CA GLN A 117 -10.56 13.45 -1.46
C GLN A 117 -11.03 12.03 -1.73
N ALA A 118 -12.16 11.91 -2.42
CA ALA A 118 -12.76 10.63 -2.78
C ALA A 118 -12.51 10.32 -4.25
N TYR A 119 -12.05 9.11 -4.53
CA TYR A 119 -11.73 8.61 -5.86
C TYR A 119 -12.58 7.37 -6.15
N THR A 120 -13.12 7.27 -7.36
CA THR A 120 -13.89 6.10 -7.80
C THR A 120 -13.12 5.42 -8.92
N VAL A 121 -12.34 4.40 -8.56
CA VAL A 121 -11.47 3.69 -9.49
C VAL A 121 -12.17 2.44 -9.98
N LYS A 122 -12.34 2.36 -11.30
CA LYS A 122 -12.95 1.19 -11.94
C LYS A 122 -12.11 -0.05 -11.65
N ASP A 123 -12.79 -1.17 -11.37
CA ASP A 123 -12.16 -2.47 -11.12
C ASP A 123 -11.26 -2.53 -9.87
N LEU A 124 -11.34 -1.51 -8.99
CA LEU A 124 -10.69 -1.50 -7.67
C LEU A 124 -11.64 -1.10 -6.54
N GLY A 125 -12.39 -0.01 -6.71
CA GLY A 125 -13.39 0.46 -5.74
C GLY A 125 -13.25 1.95 -5.39
N SER A 126 -13.62 2.29 -4.15
CA SER A 126 -13.55 3.66 -3.65
C SER A 126 -12.29 3.85 -2.81
N ILE A 127 -11.53 4.91 -3.11
CA ILE A 127 -10.37 5.30 -2.33
C ILE A 127 -10.63 6.67 -1.72
N TYR A 128 -10.38 6.81 -0.42
CA TYR A 128 -10.48 8.06 0.31
C TYR A 128 -9.09 8.44 0.80
N VAL A 129 -8.68 9.66 0.48
CA VAL A 129 -7.37 10.20 0.85
C VAL A 129 -7.60 11.39 1.77
N MET A 130 -6.98 11.35 2.94
CA MET A 130 -6.99 12.41 3.95
C MET A 130 -5.56 12.82 4.24
N VAL A 131 -5.34 14.12 4.41
CA VAL A 131 -4.04 14.69 4.73
C VAL A 131 -4.15 15.42 6.05
N ASN A 132 -3.51 14.86 7.07
CA ASN A 132 -3.54 15.32 8.45
C ASN A 132 -2.20 15.94 8.83
N ASP A 133 -2.22 16.89 9.77
CA ASP A 133 -1.01 17.38 10.41
C ASP A 133 -0.41 16.30 11.31
N ALA A 134 0.92 16.21 11.36
CA ALA A 134 1.59 15.27 12.27
C ALA A 134 1.33 15.64 13.75
N VAL A 135 1.27 14.64 14.63
CA VAL A 135 1.17 14.84 16.09
C VAL A 135 2.42 14.26 16.75
N PRO A 136 3.24 15.06 17.46
CA PRO A 136 3.11 16.51 17.69
C PRO A 136 3.29 17.35 16.41
N TYR A 137 2.65 18.53 16.37
CA TYR A 137 2.61 19.41 15.19
C TYR A 137 4.01 19.71 14.65
N ASN A 138 4.20 19.44 13.35
CA ASN A 138 5.39 19.80 12.62
C ASN A 138 4.99 20.23 11.21
N PRO A 139 5.22 21.50 10.82
CA PRO A 139 4.79 22.02 9.52
C PRO A 139 5.50 21.34 8.33
N LEU A 140 6.60 20.63 8.57
CA LEU A 140 7.34 19.88 7.56
C LEU A 140 6.91 18.40 7.47
N ARG A 141 6.04 17.93 8.38
CA ARG A 141 5.58 16.54 8.41
C ARG A 141 4.06 16.47 8.34
N ARG A 142 3.57 15.71 7.38
CA ARG A 142 2.16 15.37 7.24
C ARG A 142 1.98 13.89 7.44
N VAL A 143 0.79 13.52 7.89
CA VAL A 143 0.32 12.14 7.94
C VAL A 143 -0.75 11.99 6.86
N TYR A 144 -0.62 10.95 6.06
CA TYR A 144 -1.54 10.61 5.00
C TYR A 144 -2.31 9.37 5.41
N ASP A 145 -3.63 9.48 5.40
CA ASP A 145 -4.53 8.37 5.66
C ASP A 145 -5.24 8.02 4.35
N ILE A 146 -5.03 6.79 3.88
CA ILE A 146 -5.57 6.30 2.63
C ILE A 146 -6.45 5.09 2.94
N GLN A 147 -7.75 5.23 2.74
CA GLN A 147 -8.72 4.15 2.94
C GLN A 147 -9.18 3.61 1.59
N ILE A 148 -9.10 2.30 1.42
CA ILE A 148 -9.51 1.59 0.20
C ILE A 148 -10.64 0.64 0.56
N VAL A 149 -11.77 0.82 -0.14
CA VAL A 149 -12.97 -0.01 -0.03
C VAL A 149 -13.20 -0.69 -1.37
N SER A 150 -13.13 -2.02 -1.38
CA SER A 150 -13.36 -2.81 -2.59
C SER A 150 -14.76 -2.58 -3.16
N ASP A 151 -14.86 -2.54 -4.49
CA ASP A 151 -16.17 -2.55 -5.15
C ASP A 151 -16.94 -3.85 -4.82
N LYS A 152 -18.27 -3.80 -4.92
CA LYS A 152 -19.15 -4.96 -4.70
C LYS A 152 -18.84 -6.12 -5.66
N ALA A 153 -18.38 -5.81 -6.87
CA ALA A 153 -18.02 -6.78 -7.89
C ALA A 153 -16.69 -7.51 -7.60
N ILE A 154 -15.83 -6.91 -6.77
CA ILE A 154 -14.54 -7.49 -6.41
C ILE A 154 -14.76 -8.35 -5.19
N THR A 155 -14.74 -9.66 -5.41
CA THR A 155 -14.76 -10.66 -4.35
C THR A 155 -13.39 -11.29 -4.26
N ALA A 156 -12.83 -11.30 -3.06
CA ALA A 156 -11.55 -11.92 -2.85
C ALA A 156 -11.62 -13.45 -3.08
N TYR A 157 -10.67 -13.99 -3.84
CA TYR A 157 -10.52 -15.43 -4.03
C TYR A 157 -9.90 -16.04 -2.76
N ASN A 158 -10.47 -17.16 -2.29
CA ASN A 158 -9.99 -17.86 -1.09
C ASN A 158 -8.81 -18.79 -1.38
#